data_AF-A0A7X9YJ03-F1
#
_entry.id   AF-A0A7X9YJ03-F1
#
_cell.length_a   1.000
_cell.length_b   1.000
_cell.length_c   1.000
_cell.angle_alpha   90.00
_cell.angle_beta   90.00
_cell.angle_gamma   90.00
#
_symmetry.space_group_name_H-M   'P 1'
#
loop_
_entity.id
_entity.type
_entity.pdbx_description
1 polymer ?
#
loop_
_entity_poly.entity_id
_entity_poly.type
_entity_poly.pdbx_seq_one_letter_code
_entity_poly.pdbx_strand_id
1 'polypeptide(L)'
;MMEESIDDVVADCAAVFRFDERKPQERAHDYLRERRVARGCDDTAMQCACEDMVRRAYRVGLTENATEVARETARVIAEGIMGVLDDE
;
A
#
# COMPACT_ATOMS: atom_id res chain seq x y z
N MET A 1 8.65 9.05 -8.97
CA MET A 1 8.72 8.26 -7.73
C MET A 1 7.97 6.98 -8.01
N MET A 2 8.54 5.79 -7.73
CA MET A 2 7.75 4.56 -7.83
C MET A 2 6.62 4.63 -6.80
N GLU A 3 5.41 4.38 -7.27
CA GLU A 3 4.21 4.35 -6.43
C GLU A 3 4.30 3.13 -5.53
N GLU A 4 4.05 3.32 -4.23
CA GLU A 4 4.01 2.22 -3.27
C GLU A 4 2.89 1.25 -3.63
N SER A 5 3.19 -0.04 -3.63
CA SER A 5 2.26 -1.12 -3.94
C SER A 5 1.84 -1.89 -2.69
N ILE A 6 0.80 -2.73 -2.81
CA ILE A 6 0.37 -3.55 -1.68
C ILE A 6 1.45 -4.57 -1.29
N ASP A 7 2.23 -5.03 -2.26
CA ASP A 7 3.35 -5.97 -2.05
C ASP A 7 4.45 -5.34 -1.20
N ASP A 8 4.69 -4.03 -1.31
CA ASP A 8 5.65 -3.31 -0.46
C ASP A 8 5.19 -3.31 1.02
N VAL A 9 3.89 -3.14 1.25
CA VAL A 9 3.31 -3.18 2.61
C VAL A 9 3.34 -4.59 3.18
N VAL A 10 3.06 -5.61 2.35
CA VAL A 10 3.15 -7.02 2.74
C VAL A 10 4.59 -7.42 3.06
N ALA A 11 5.57 -6.93 2.30
CA ALA A 11 6.99 -7.16 2.56
C ALA A 11 7.42 -6.59 3.91
N ASP A 12 6.97 -5.37 4.24
CA ASP A 12 7.20 -4.76 5.55
C ASP A 12 6.55 -5.56 6.69
N CYS A 13 5.33 -6.05 6.47
CA CYS A 13 4.65 -6.91 7.43
C CYS A 13 5.46 -8.19 7.71
N ALA A 14 5.99 -8.82 6.66
CA ALA A 14 6.87 -9.97 6.80
C ALA A 14 8.18 -9.61 7.53
N ALA A 15 8.78 -8.46 7.24
CA ALA A 15 9.99 -8.00 7.90
C ALA A 15 9.81 -7.88 9.43
N VAL A 16 8.66 -7.36 9.88
CA VAL A 16 8.37 -7.17 11.31
C VAL A 16 7.84 -8.45 11.99
N PHE A 17 6.92 -9.16 11.37
CA PHE A 17 6.09 -10.18 12.04
C PHE A 17 6.42 -11.63 11.68
N ARG A 18 7.14 -11.91 10.57
CA ARG A 18 7.51 -13.29 10.22
C ARG A 18 8.34 -13.90 11.34
N PHE A 19 8.26 -15.22 11.53
CA PHE A 19 9.16 -15.92 12.44
C PHE A 19 10.62 -15.63 12.08
N ASP A 20 11.41 -15.30 13.11
CA ASP A 20 12.83 -14.98 13.06
C ASP A 20 13.42 -15.18 14.46
N GLU A 21 14.74 -15.31 14.56
CA GLU A 21 15.43 -15.38 15.86
C GLU A 21 15.34 -14.06 16.63
N ARG A 22 15.28 -12.93 15.91
CA ARG A 22 15.09 -11.60 16.50
C ARG A 22 13.63 -11.38 16.92
N LYS A 23 13.45 -10.76 18.08
CA LYS A 23 12.11 -10.49 18.60
C LYS A 23 11.37 -9.52 17.66
N PRO A 24 10.07 -9.74 17.36
CA PRO A 24 9.27 -8.84 16.54
C PRO A 24 9.34 -7.37 17.00
N GLN A 25 9.43 -7.11 18.31
CA GLN A 25 9.59 -5.76 18.86
C GLN A 25 10.88 -5.06 18.39
N GLU A 26 12.00 -5.78 18.29
CA GLU A 26 13.27 -5.21 17.84
C GLU A 26 13.23 -4.88 16.34
N ARG A 27 12.57 -5.74 15.56
CA ARG A 27 12.37 -5.53 14.13
C ARG A 27 11.37 -4.40 13.86
N ALA A 28 10.35 -4.25 14.70
CA ALA A 28 9.45 -3.10 14.64
C ALA A 28 10.22 -1.79 14.89
N HIS A 29 11.21 -1.76 15.78
CA HIS A 29 12.05 -0.58 15.96
C HIS A 29 12.87 -0.21 14.71
N ASP A 30 13.41 -1.21 14.01
CA ASP A 30 14.12 -0.99 12.74
C ASP A 30 13.18 -0.45 11.67
N TYR A 31 12.00 -1.06 11.55
CA TYR A 31 10.94 -0.58 10.66
C TYR A 31 10.58 0.88 10.91
N LEU A 32 10.31 1.27 12.16
CA LEU A 32 9.97 2.66 12.48
C LEU A 32 11.09 3.63 12.09
N ARG A 33 12.35 3.22 12.26
CA ARG A 33 13.52 4.03 11.87
C ARG A 33 13.62 4.18 10.35
N GLU A 34 13.51 3.07 9.62
CA GLU A 34 13.64 3.02 8.16
C GLU A 34 12.51 3.78 7.46
N ARG A 35 11.28 3.60 7.93
CA ARG A 35 10.08 4.27 7.42
C ARG A 35 9.84 5.65 8.02
N ARG A 36 10.68 6.07 8.98
CA ARG A 36 10.59 7.37 9.69
C ARG A 36 9.22 7.58 10.35
N VAL A 37 8.68 6.53 10.95
CA VAL A 37 7.39 6.55 11.65
C VAL A 37 7.62 7.06 13.07
N ALA A 38 6.89 8.12 13.42
CA ALA A 38 6.92 8.68 14.78
C ALA A 38 6.20 7.77 15.78
N ARG A 39 6.66 7.77 17.03
CA ARG A 39 6.10 6.97 18.12
C ARG A 39 5.90 7.83 19.36
N GLY A 40 4.72 7.72 20.00
CA GLY A 40 4.46 8.32 21.30
C GLY A 40 5.24 7.65 22.43
N CYS A 41 5.20 8.22 23.63
CA CYS A 41 5.86 7.64 24.80
C CYS A 41 5.21 6.33 25.27
N ASP A 42 3.89 6.21 25.11
CA ASP A 42 3.11 5.07 25.61
C ASP A 42 2.87 3.99 24.54
N ASP A 43 3.23 4.27 23.29
CA ASP A 43 3.00 3.34 22.18
C ASP A 43 4.10 2.29 22.08
N THR A 44 3.72 1.03 21.84
CA THR A 44 4.69 -0.01 21.51
C THR A 44 5.18 0.17 20.06
N ALA A 45 6.43 -0.24 19.79
CA ALA A 45 6.94 -0.20 18.42
C ALA A 45 6.09 -1.04 17.46
N MET A 46 5.61 -2.20 17.92
CA MET A 46 4.72 -3.06 17.13
C MET A 46 3.37 -2.41 16.82
N GLN A 47 2.77 -1.70 17.78
CA GLN A 47 1.50 -0.98 17.54
C GLN A 47 1.70 0.08 16.45
N CYS A 48 2.71 0.94 16.57
CA CYS A 48 2.98 1.97 15.56
C CYS A 48 3.31 1.37 14.19
N ALA A 49 4.06 0.26 14.14
CA ALA A 49 4.34 -0.43 12.89
C ALA A 49 3.06 -0.95 12.24
N CYS A 50 2.18 -1.58 13.04
CA CYS A 50 0.89 -2.08 12.57
C CYS A 50 0.00 -0.93 12.05
N GLU A 51 -0.15 0.15 12.82
CA GLU A 51 -0.96 1.30 12.42
C GLU A 51 -0.45 1.96 11.13
N ASP A 52 0.87 2.11 10.97
CA ASP A 52 1.45 2.66 9.75
C ASP A 52 1.16 1.77 8.54
N MET A 53 1.38 0.45 8.65
CA MET A 53 1.09 -0.51 7.59
C MET A 53 -0.40 -0.52 7.21
N VAL A 54 -1.31 -0.46 8.18
CA VAL A 54 -2.76 -0.38 7.92
C VAL A 54 -3.10 0.90 7.14
N ARG A 55 -2.57 2.05 7.55
CA ARG A 55 -2.80 3.33 6.86
C ARG A 55 -2.18 3.36 5.47
N ARG A 56 -1.06 2.67 5.25
CA ARG A 56 -0.42 2.53 3.93
C ARG A 56 -1.22 1.62 3.02
N ALA A 57 -1.60 0.42 3.49
CA ALA A 57 -2.46 -0.49 2.74
C ALA A 57 -3.77 0.18 2.31
N TYR A 58 -4.41 0.97 3.18
CA TYR A 58 -5.60 1.73 2.84
C TYR A 58 -5.36 2.73 1.71
N ARG A 59 -4.27 3.52 1.78
CA ARG A 59 -3.93 4.51 0.75
C ARG A 59 -3.61 3.85 -0.60
N VAL A 60 -2.81 2.80 -0.58
CA VAL A 60 -2.49 2.01 -1.77
C VAL A 60 -3.77 1.48 -2.42
N GLY A 61 -4.65 0.86 -1.64
CA GLY A 61 -5.91 0.31 -2.16
C GLY A 61 -6.82 1.36 -2.79
N LEU A 62 -6.85 2.59 -2.25
CA LEU A 62 -7.58 3.70 -2.88
C LEU A 62 -6.99 4.08 -4.25
N THR A 63 -5.66 4.15 -4.35
CA THR A 63 -4.96 4.56 -5.57
C THR A 63 -5.04 3.48 -6.66
N GLU A 64 -4.84 2.21 -6.30
CA GLU A 64 -4.95 1.07 -7.22
C GLU A 64 -6.38 0.98 -7.78
N ASN A 65 -7.40 1.10 -6.92
CA ASN A 65 -8.80 1.10 -7.34
C ASN A 65 -9.13 2.28 -8.25
N ALA A 66 -8.73 3.51 -7.88
CA ALA A 66 -8.96 4.69 -8.73
C ALA A 66 -8.31 4.54 -10.11
N THR A 67 -7.13 3.93 -10.18
CA THR A 67 -6.43 3.65 -11.44
C THR A 67 -7.17 2.60 -12.28
N GLU A 68 -7.67 1.54 -11.66
CA GLU A 68 -8.48 0.52 -12.32
C GLU A 68 -9.77 1.11 -12.90
N VAL A 69 -10.50 1.91 -12.10
CA VAL A 69 -11.72 2.60 -12.53
C VAL A 69 -11.43 3.56 -13.69
N ALA A 70 -10.35 4.34 -13.61
CA ALA A 70 -9.97 5.24 -14.70
C ALA A 70 -9.63 4.48 -16.00
N ARG A 71 -8.93 3.34 -15.89
CA ARG A 71 -8.61 2.49 -17.03
C ARG A 71 -9.86 1.90 -17.68
N GLU A 72 -10.78 1.38 -16.88
CA GLU A 72 -12.03 0.82 -17.38
C GLU A 72 -12.93 1.90 -18.01
N THR A 73 -13.00 3.08 -17.40
CA THR A 73 -13.73 4.22 -17.97
C THR A 73 -13.15 4.64 -19.32
N ALA A 74 -11.82 4.73 -19.43
CA ALA A 74 -11.15 5.05 -20.69
C ALA A 74 -11.42 4.00 -21.77
N ARG A 75 -11.46 2.71 -21.39
CA ARG A 75 -11.81 1.62 -22.30
C ARG A 75 -13.23 1.74 -22.83
N VAL A 76 -14.21 1.94 -21.95
CA VAL A 76 -15.63 2.10 -22.34
C VAL A 76 -15.82 3.28 -23.28
N ILE A 77 -15.16 4.42 -23.01
CA ILE A 77 -15.20 5.59 -23.89
C ILE A 77 -14.59 5.26 -25.27
N ALA A 78 -13.44 4.59 -25.30
CA ALA A 78 -12.80 4.23 -26.56
C ALA A 78 -13.64 3.25 -27.40
N GLU A 79 -14.23 2.23 -26.77
CA GLU A 79 -15.15 1.29 -27.43
C GLU A 79 -16.39 2.00 -27.99
N GLY A 80 -16.97 2.94 -27.22
CA GLY A 80 -18.09 3.75 -27.68
C GLY A 80 -17.76 4.65 -28.88
N ILE A 81 -16.57 5.27 -28.90
CA ILE A 81 -16.12 6.09 -30.03
C ILE A 81 -15.89 5.22 -31.27
N MET A 82 -15.23 4.07 -31.14
CA MET A 82 -15.00 3.18 -32.30
C MET A 82 -16.32 2.66 -32.89
N GLY A 83 -17.29 2.30 -32.05
CA GLY A 83 -18.62 1.88 -32.54
C GLY A 83 -19.33 2.96 -33.36
N VAL A 84 -19.17 4.25 -33.02
CA VAL A 84 -19.74 5.35 -33.81
C VAL A 84 -19.02 5.53 -35.14
N LEU A 85 -17.70 5.34 -35.19
CA LEU A 85 -16.91 5.47 -36.41
C LEU A 85 -17.11 4.30 -37.39
N ASP A 86 -17.47 3.11 -36.90
CA ASP A 86 -17.75 1.94 -37.73
C ASP A 86 -19.15 1.97 -38.37
N ASP A 87 -20.04 2.86 -37.90
CA ASP A 87 -21.42 3.03 -38.39
C ASP A 87 -21.58 4.14 -39.47
N GLU A 88 -20.50 4.83 -39.87
CA GLU A 88 -20.43 5.84 -40.96
C GLU A 88 -19.80 5.30 -42.26
#